data_AF-A0AAV2Q552-F1
#
_entry.id   AF-A0AAV2Q552-F1
#
_cell.length_a   1.000
_cell.length_b   1.000
_cell.length_c   1.000
_cell.angle_alpha   90.00
_cell.angle_beta   90.00
_cell.angle_gamma   90.00
#
_symmetry.space_group_name_H-M   'P 1'
#
loop_
_entity.id
_entity.type
_entity.pdbx_description
1 polymer ?
#
loop_
_entity_poly.entity_id
_entity_poly.type
_entity_poly.pdbx_seq_one_letter_code
_entity_poly.pdbx_strand_id
1 'polypeptide(L)'
;MKLLVVAVALLATVSGQTPPAHMECHCGVFISVQDGEIEIHRMKPIHLESCDDVEECTAGCSEEWANGAGGGDLDAELANGQTLGHELCHGANELHHSEVHHAIPMVYSRTCDGGWTQTGDQASDYLCCHQGKQVDCDHHPTKPPM
;
A
#
# COMPACT_ATOMS: atom_id res chain seq x y z
N MET A 1 -8.85 24.36 -67.56
CA MET A 1 -9.33 24.13 -66.18
C MET A 1 -8.55 22.96 -65.60
N LYS A 2 -7.68 23.21 -64.61
CA LYS A 2 -6.82 22.19 -63.99
C LYS A 2 -7.55 21.65 -62.74
N LEU A 3 -7.99 20.40 -62.80
CA LEU A 3 -8.54 19.66 -61.66
C LEU A 3 -7.40 19.25 -60.72
N LEU A 4 -7.36 19.83 -59.53
CA LEU A 4 -6.52 19.37 -58.42
C LEU A 4 -7.36 18.39 -57.59
N VAL A 5 -7.05 17.10 -57.70
CA VAL A 5 -7.61 16.04 -56.85
C VAL A 5 -6.75 15.97 -55.60
N VAL A 6 -7.30 16.38 -54.46
CA VAL A 6 -6.66 16.25 -53.14
C VAL A 6 -6.92 14.84 -52.62
N ALA A 7 -5.87 14.02 -52.59
CA ALA A 7 -5.90 12.71 -51.97
C ALA A 7 -5.80 12.86 -50.45
N VAL A 8 -6.89 12.52 -49.73
CA VAL A 8 -6.92 12.42 -48.28
C VAL A 8 -6.37 11.05 -47.90
N ALA A 9 -5.11 11.01 -47.46
CA ALA A 9 -4.47 9.79 -46.96
C ALA A 9 -4.98 9.47 -45.55
N LEU A 10 -5.32 8.20 -45.34
CA LEU A 10 -5.88 7.63 -44.13
C LEU A 10 -4.98 7.84 -42.91
N LEU A 11 -5.56 8.34 -41.82
CA LEU A 11 -5.00 8.26 -40.47
C LEU A 11 -5.02 6.78 -40.04
N ALA A 12 -3.89 6.11 -40.14
CA ALA A 12 -3.68 4.83 -39.46
C ALA A 12 -3.54 5.13 -37.96
N THR A 13 -4.60 4.84 -37.19
CA THR A 13 -4.51 4.75 -35.73
C THR A 13 -3.69 3.51 -35.40
N VAL A 14 -2.39 3.68 -35.17
CA VAL A 14 -1.59 2.70 -34.44
C VAL A 14 -2.15 2.68 -33.01
N SER A 15 -2.94 1.66 -32.71
CA SER A 15 -3.26 1.29 -31.34
C SER A 15 -1.94 0.80 -30.72
N GLY A 16 -1.30 1.66 -29.93
CA GLY A 16 -0.17 1.25 -29.09
C GLY A 16 -0.69 0.25 -28.06
N GLN A 17 -0.55 -1.04 -28.33
CA GLN A 17 -0.64 -2.07 -27.30
C GLN A 17 0.67 -2.02 -26.51
N THR A 18 0.78 -1.03 -25.63
CA THR A 18 1.67 -1.15 -24.48
C THR A 18 1.15 -2.35 -23.68
N PRO A 19 1.97 -3.37 -23.36
CA PRO A 19 1.55 -4.38 -22.38
C PRO A 19 1.09 -3.63 -21.14
N PRO A 20 -0.07 -3.95 -20.53
CA PRO A 20 -0.59 -3.13 -19.45
C PRO A 20 0.44 -3.09 -18.34
N ALA A 21 1.06 -1.92 -18.13
CA ALA A 21 1.89 -1.62 -16.97
C ALA A 21 1.02 -1.47 -15.70
N HIS A 22 -0.10 -2.18 -15.66
CA HIS A 22 -1.26 -1.91 -14.82
C HIS A 22 -1.84 -3.19 -14.21
N MET A 23 -1.28 -4.37 -14.47
CA MET A 23 -1.67 -5.61 -13.78
C MET A 23 -0.86 -5.76 -12.49
N GLU A 24 -1.05 -4.81 -11.59
CA GLU A 24 -0.36 -4.78 -10.30
C GLU A 24 -1.39 -4.81 -9.18
N CYS A 25 -1.09 -5.62 -8.17
CA CYS A 25 -1.74 -5.60 -6.88
C CYS A 25 -0.94 -4.68 -5.95
N HIS A 26 -1.61 -3.70 -5.36
CA HIS A 26 -1.05 -2.87 -4.32
C HIS A 26 -1.38 -3.44 -2.94
N CYS A 27 -0.36 -3.58 -2.11
CA CYS A 27 -0.47 -3.99 -0.73
C CYS A 27 -0.13 -2.80 0.17
N GLY A 28 -0.99 -2.48 1.12
CA GLY A 28 -0.82 -1.33 2.01
C GLY A 28 -1.19 -1.68 3.43
N VAL A 29 -0.54 -1.02 4.37
CA VAL A 29 -0.87 -1.11 5.80
C VAL A 29 -1.57 0.17 6.21
N PHE A 30 -2.71 0.02 6.85
CA PHE A 30 -3.60 1.10 7.25
C PHE A 30 -3.81 1.12 8.76
N ILE A 31 -4.19 2.27 9.28
CA ILE A 31 -4.70 2.41 10.64
C ILE A 31 -6.05 3.12 10.64
N SER A 32 -6.89 2.78 11.62
CA SER A 32 -8.12 3.53 11.86
C SER A 32 -7.85 4.82 12.61
N VAL A 33 -8.45 5.90 12.14
CA VAL A 33 -8.51 7.23 12.77
C VAL A 33 -9.97 7.66 12.88
N GLN A 34 -10.25 8.83 13.46
CA GLN A 34 -11.63 9.30 13.67
C GLN A 34 -12.43 9.44 12.36
N ASP A 35 -11.77 9.85 11.27
CA ASP A 35 -12.41 10.14 9.99
C ASP A 35 -12.34 8.99 8.97
N GLY A 36 -11.88 7.80 9.38
CA GLY A 36 -11.76 6.63 8.51
C GLY A 36 -10.42 5.93 8.68
N GLU A 37 -9.84 5.50 7.56
CA GLU A 37 -8.60 4.75 7.54
C GLU A 37 -7.58 5.47 6.68
N ILE A 38 -6.33 5.48 7.15
CA ILE A 38 -5.22 6.12 6.45
C ILE A 38 -4.13 5.09 6.17
N GLU A 39 -3.57 5.16 4.97
CA GLU A 39 -2.41 4.35 4.58
C GLU A 39 -1.18 4.88 5.34
N ILE A 40 -0.50 4.00 6.07
CA ILE A 40 0.73 4.33 6.80
C ILE A 40 1.96 3.63 6.24
N HIS A 41 1.81 2.61 5.41
CA HIS A 41 2.97 1.97 4.79
C HIS A 41 2.58 1.28 3.48
N ARG A 42 3.46 1.39 2.48
CA ARG A 42 3.31 0.74 1.17
C ARG A 42 4.21 -0.47 1.13
N MET A 43 3.60 -1.64 1.06
CA MET A 43 4.33 -2.89 0.89
C MET A 43 4.72 -3.09 -0.57
N LYS A 44 5.56 -4.09 -0.82
CA LYS A 44 5.96 -4.46 -2.17
C LYS A 44 4.72 -4.85 -2.99
N PRO A 45 4.54 -4.30 -4.21
CA PRO A 45 3.44 -4.68 -5.07
C PRO A 45 3.64 -6.10 -5.61
N ILE A 46 2.53 -6.74 -5.98
CA ILE A 46 2.48 -8.11 -6.49
C ILE A 46 2.03 -8.05 -7.94
N HIS A 47 2.72 -8.80 -8.80
CA HIS A 47 2.33 -8.88 -10.21
C HIS A 47 1.11 -9.79 -10.34
N LEU A 48 0.14 -9.37 -11.15
CA LEU A 48 -1.06 -10.16 -11.45
C LEU A 48 -1.11 -10.48 -12.95
N GLU A 49 -1.80 -11.56 -13.29
CA GLU A 49 -2.12 -11.89 -14.67
C GLU A 49 -3.42 -11.18 -15.14
N SER A 50 -4.31 -10.79 -14.20
CA SER A 50 -5.50 -9.98 -14.46
C SER A 50 -5.87 -9.07 -13.28
N CYS A 51 -6.50 -7.93 -13.59
CA CYS A 51 -7.07 -7.04 -12.56
C CYS A 51 -8.32 -7.61 -11.87
N ASP A 52 -8.91 -8.66 -12.46
CA ASP A 52 -10.07 -9.35 -11.89
C ASP A 52 -9.67 -10.39 -10.82
N ASP A 53 -8.38 -10.68 -10.66
CA ASP A 53 -7.85 -11.69 -9.74
C ASP A 53 -7.70 -11.13 -8.31
N VAL A 54 -8.83 -10.69 -7.73
CA VAL A 54 -8.89 -10.09 -6.39
C VAL A 54 -8.43 -11.05 -5.30
N GLU A 55 -8.75 -12.34 -5.44
CA GLU A 55 -8.34 -13.38 -4.49
C GLU A 55 -6.82 -13.58 -4.50
N GLU A 56 -6.21 -13.61 -5.69
CA GLU A 56 -4.75 -13.72 -5.84
C GLU A 56 -4.05 -12.49 -5.24
N CYS A 57 -4.55 -11.29 -5.53
CA CYS A 57 -4.03 -10.05 -4.95
C CYS A 57 -4.12 -10.05 -3.41
N THR A 58 -5.26 -10.46 -2.86
CA THR A 58 -5.47 -10.53 -1.41
C THR A 58 -4.55 -11.54 -0.75
N ALA A 59 -4.51 -12.77 -1.29
CA ALA A 59 -3.64 -13.83 -0.77
C ALA A 59 -2.17 -13.46 -0.86
N GLY A 60 -1.76 -12.81 -1.95
CA GLY A 60 -0.40 -12.32 -2.13
C GLY A 60 -0.03 -11.26 -1.07
N CYS A 61 -0.91 -10.30 -0.80
CA CYS A 61 -0.64 -9.29 0.24
C CYS A 61 -0.54 -9.92 1.63
N SER A 62 -1.38 -10.91 1.94
CA SER A 62 -1.28 -11.70 3.17
C SER A 62 0.04 -12.46 3.25
N GLU A 63 0.51 -13.03 2.13
CA GLU A 63 1.78 -13.74 2.08
C GLU A 63 2.97 -12.79 2.31
N GLU A 64 2.96 -11.61 1.68
CA GLU A 64 4.01 -10.61 1.91
C GLU A 64 3.99 -10.10 3.36
N TRP A 65 2.82 -10.00 3.99
CA TRP A 65 2.73 -9.68 5.41
C TRP A 65 3.30 -10.80 6.29
N ALA A 66 2.92 -12.05 6.04
CA ALA A 66 3.38 -13.19 6.81
C ALA A 66 4.89 -13.43 6.70
N ASN A 67 5.43 -13.34 5.48
CA ASN A 67 6.82 -13.70 5.18
C ASN A 67 7.76 -12.49 5.25
N GLY A 68 7.32 -11.33 4.78
CA GLY A 68 8.12 -10.12 4.67
C GLY A 68 8.02 -9.20 5.88
N ALA A 69 6.91 -9.24 6.62
CA ALA A 69 6.62 -8.36 7.76
C ALA A 69 6.47 -9.14 9.08
N GLY A 70 7.04 -10.34 9.19
CA GLY A 70 7.06 -11.10 10.46
C GLY A 70 5.67 -11.47 10.98
N GLY A 71 4.65 -11.54 10.11
CA GLY A 71 3.28 -11.90 10.51
C GLY A 71 2.60 -10.90 11.45
N GLY A 72 3.08 -9.66 11.49
CA GLY A 72 2.50 -8.61 12.33
C GLY A 72 3.02 -8.53 13.75
N ASP A 73 4.12 -9.23 14.07
CA ASP A 73 4.91 -8.94 15.25
C ASP A 73 5.71 -7.64 15.00
N LEU A 74 5.36 -6.57 15.71
CA LEU A 74 5.97 -5.25 15.55
C LEU A 74 7.46 -5.25 15.94
N ASP A 75 7.91 -6.21 16.74
CA ASP A 75 9.30 -6.31 17.19
C ASP A 75 10.12 -7.31 16.36
N ALA A 76 9.49 -7.97 15.38
CA ALA A 76 10.20 -8.87 14.48
C ALA A 76 11.22 -8.11 13.61
N GLU A 77 12.46 -8.59 13.59
CA GLU A 77 13.51 -8.06 12.72
C GLU A 77 13.25 -8.45 11.26
N LEU A 78 13.24 -7.44 10.40
CA LEU A 78 13.11 -7.58 8.95
C LEU A 78 14.49 -7.77 8.29
N ALA A 79 14.48 -8.14 7.01
CA ALA A 79 15.72 -8.34 6.24
C ALA A 79 16.60 -7.09 6.12
N ASN A 80 16.04 -5.89 6.32
CA ASN A 80 16.77 -4.63 6.34
C ASN A 80 17.44 -4.32 7.71
N GLY A 81 17.26 -5.18 8.71
CA GLY A 81 17.81 -5.03 10.06
C GLY A 81 17.02 -4.08 10.97
N GLN A 82 15.84 -3.63 10.56
CA GLN A 82 14.90 -2.86 11.40
C GLN A 82 13.75 -3.76 11.88
N THR A 83 13.07 -3.34 12.95
CA THR A 83 11.83 -4.01 13.36
C THR A 83 10.68 -3.62 12.43
N LEU A 84 9.65 -4.47 12.35
CA LEU A 84 8.43 -4.14 11.61
C LEU A 84 7.82 -2.81 12.07
N GLY A 85 7.70 -2.59 13.38
CA GLY A 85 7.13 -1.35 13.91
C GLY A 85 7.96 -0.12 13.51
N HIS A 86 9.29 -0.24 13.43
CA HIS A 86 10.13 0.86 12.94
C HIS A 86 9.91 1.13 11.46
N GLU A 87 9.81 0.09 10.63
CA GLU A 87 9.51 0.19 9.19
C GLU A 87 8.15 0.86 8.96
N LEU A 88 7.13 0.46 9.72
CA LEU A 88 5.78 1.05 9.65
C LEU A 88 5.78 2.53 10.07
N CYS A 89 6.47 2.88 11.16
CA CYS A 89 6.59 4.28 11.58
C CYS A 89 7.36 5.12 10.56
N HIS A 90 8.41 4.57 9.95
CA HIS A 90 9.15 5.23 8.89
C HIS A 90 8.24 5.50 7.68
N GLY A 91 7.53 4.48 7.21
CA GLY A 91 6.54 4.62 6.14
C GLY A 91 5.46 5.66 6.47
N ALA A 92 4.98 5.67 7.71
CA ALA A 92 3.95 6.62 8.13
C ALA A 92 4.47 8.05 8.01
N ASN A 93 5.71 8.28 8.43
CA ASN A 93 6.38 9.58 8.31
C ASN A 93 6.63 9.99 6.85
N GLU A 94 6.98 9.06 5.96
CA GLU A 94 7.08 9.32 4.51
C GLU A 94 5.73 9.71 3.90
N LEU A 95 4.63 9.16 4.42
CA LEU A 95 3.25 9.51 4.05
C LEU A 95 2.68 10.70 4.84
N HIS A 96 3.53 11.42 5.60
CA HIS A 96 3.17 12.62 6.38
C HIS A 96 2.27 12.34 7.60
N HIS A 97 2.32 11.13 8.13
CA HIS A 97 1.68 10.67 9.36
C HIS A 97 2.74 10.38 10.44
N SER A 98 3.48 11.42 10.86
CA SER A 98 4.64 11.24 11.76
C SER A 98 4.28 10.84 13.19
N GLU A 99 3.01 10.98 13.58
CA GLU A 99 2.48 10.64 14.90
C GLU A 99 1.38 9.60 14.74
N VAL A 100 1.56 8.44 15.38
CA VAL A 100 0.58 7.36 15.45
C VAL A 100 0.41 6.99 16.91
N HIS A 101 -0.84 6.86 17.37
CA HIS A 101 -1.15 6.66 18.78
C HIS A 101 -2.10 5.47 18.95
N HIS A 102 -1.62 4.41 19.59
CA HIS A 102 -2.41 3.22 19.96
C HIS A 102 -3.26 2.70 18.80
N ALA A 103 -2.64 2.56 17.63
CA ALA A 103 -3.33 2.07 16.45
C ALA A 103 -2.98 0.61 16.19
N ILE A 104 -3.91 -0.18 15.67
CA ILE A 104 -3.62 -1.52 15.16
C ILE A 104 -3.41 -1.40 13.64
N PRO A 105 -2.20 -1.63 13.12
CA PRO A 105 -1.95 -1.73 11.69
C PRO A 105 -2.72 -2.90 11.07
N MET A 106 -3.41 -2.65 9.96
CA MET A 106 -4.24 -3.62 9.22
C MET A 106 -3.81 -3.67 7.77
N VAL A 107 -3.79 -4.86 7.17
CA VAL A 107 -3.35 -5.05 5.79
C VAL A 107 -4.53 -4.94 4.82
N TYR A 108 -4.29 -4.22 3.74
CA TYR A 108 -5.23 -4.00 2.66
C TYR A 108 -4.59 -4.37 1.31
N SER A 109 -5.43 -4.85 0.41
CA SER A 109 -5.09 -5.15 -0.98
C SER A 109 -5.92 -4.28 -1.93
N ARG A 110 -5.35 -3.94 -3.08
CA ARG A 110 -6.06 -3.26 -4.17
C ARG A 110 -5.55 -3.77 -5.51
N THR A 111 -6.44 -4.36 -6.31
CA THR A 111 -6.14 -4.72 -7.69
C THR A 111 -6.17 -3.47 -8.57
N CYS A 112 -5.07 -3.17 -9.25
CA CYS A 112 -4.98 -2.09 -10.24
C CYS A 112 -5.53 -0.77 -9.67
N ASP A 113 -6.52 -0.16 -10.36
CA ASP A 113 -7.20 1.07 -9.94
C ASP A 113 -8.50 0.83 -9.13
N GLY A 114 -8.67 -0.37 -8.57
CA GLY A 114 -9.84 -0.77 -7.81
C GLY A 114 -9.97 -0.11 -6.43
N GLY A 115 -10.93 -0.57 -5.64
CA GLY A 115 -11.05 -0.19 -4.24
C GLY A 115 -10.08 -0.97 -3.34
N TRP A 116 -9.69 -0.37 -2.22
CA TRP A 116 -8.97 -1.09 -1.16
C TRP A 116 -9.91 -2.09 -0.47
N THR A 117 -9.41 -3.29 -0.22
CA THR A 117 -10.11 -4.38 0.45
C THR A 117 -9.25 -4.90 1.60
N GLN A 118 -9.84 -5.12 2.78
CA GLN A 118 -9.13 -5.74 3.90
C GLN A 118 -8.73 -7.17 3.56
N THR A 119 -7.51 -7.57 3.87
CA THR A 119 -7.09 -8.98 3.79
C THR A 119 -7.54 -9.78 5.01
N GLY A 120 -7.74 -9.10 6.15
CA GLY A 120 -7.99 -9.70 7.46
C GLY A 120 -6.74 -9.84 8.32
N ASP A 121 -5.56 -9.54 7.77
CA ASP A 121 -4.31 -9.54 8.53
C ASP A 121 -4.11 -8.21 9.26
N GLN A 122 -3.48 -8.28 10.42
CA GLN A 122 -3.17 -7.12 11.26
C GLN A 122 -1.95 -7.39 12.12
N ALA A 123 -1.42 -6.34 12.75
CA ALA A 123 -0.43 -6.49 13.79
C ALA A 123 -1.02 -7.14 15.04
N SER A 124 -0.14 -7.76 15.83
CA SER A 124 -0.49 -8.40 17.11
C SER A 124 -0.59 -7.41 18.27
N ASP A 125 0.00 -6.22 18.14
CA ASP A 125 0.04 -5.20 19.17
C ASP A 125 -0.18 -3.79 18.58
N TYR A 126 -0.36 -2.82 19.47
CA TYR A 126 -0.52 -1.41 19.13
C TYR A 126 0.80 -0.80 18.64
N LEU A 127 0.70 -0.08 17.51
CA LEU A 127 1.75 0.76 16.99
C LEU A 127 1.65 2.17 17.59
N CYS A 128 2.77 2.66 18.10
CA CYS A 128 2.96 4.07 18.46
C CYS A 128 4.20 4.62 17.77
N CYS A 129 4.04 5.77 17.10
CA CYS A 129 5.09 6.42 16.35
C CYS A 129 5.28 7.86 16.83
N HIS A 130 6.55 8.27 16.94
CA HIS A 130 6.93 9.66 17.16
C HIS A 130 8.04 10.04 16.20
N GLN A 131 7.81 11.06 15.37
CA GLN A 131 8.76 11.51 14.35
C GLN A 131 9.31 10.36 13.47
N GLY A 132 8.43 9.43 13.09
CA GLY A 132 8.78 8.28 12.26
C GLY A 132 9.54 7.16 12.95
N LYS A 133 9.62 7.16 14.28
CA LYS A 133 10.23 6.09 15.07
C LYS A 133 9.19 5.39 15.92
N GLN A 134 9.29 4.06 15.99
CA GLN A 134 8.53 3.27 16.96
C GLN A 134 8.92 3.68 18.38
N VAL A 135 7.91 3.89 19.22
CA VAL A 135 8.06 4.18 20.64
C VAL A 135 7.12 3.28 21.44
N ASP A 136 7.44 3.12 22.73
CA ASP A 136 6.56 2.44 23.69
C ASP A 136 5.25 3.24 23.86
N CYS A 137 4.11 2.56 23.67
CA CYS A 137 2.79 3.16 23.76
C CYS A 137 2.41 3.62 25.18
N ASP A 138 2.87 2.93 26.22
CA ASP A 138 2.57 3.25 27.62
C ASP A 138 3.36 4.48 28.10
N HIS A 139 4.58 4.65 27.59
CA HIS A 139 5.48 5.72 28.02
C HIS A 139 5.39 7.00 27.18
N HIS A 140 4.72 6.96 26.03
CA HIS A 140 4.42 8.11 25.20
C HIS A 140 2.90 8.33 25.02
N PRO A 141 2.19 8.82 26.05
CA PRO A 141 0.82 9.28 25.91
C PRO A 141 0.84 10.65 25.21
N THR A 142 1.19 10.67 23.94
CA THR A 142 0.90 11.81 23.08
C THR A 142 -0.61 11.83 22.89
N LYS A 143 -1.26 12.76 23.58
CA LYS A 143 -2.71 13.01 23.43
C LYS A 143 -3.04 13.07 21.93
N PRO A 144 -4.18 12.49 21.49
CA PRO A 144 -4.64 12.69 20.13
C PRO A 144 -4.70 14.20 19.83
N PRO A 145 -4.30 14.66 18.63
CA PRO A 145 -4.60 16.03 18.23
C PRO A 145 -6.12 16.22 18.33
N MET A 146 -6.52 17.22 19.11
CA MET A 146 -7.90 17.63 19.33
C MET A 146 -8.46 18.32 18.09
#